data_AF-A0A3M3QZX6-F1
#
_entry.id   AF-A0A3M3QZX6-F1
#
_cell.length_a   1.000
_cell.length_b   1.000
_cell.length_c   1.000
_cell.angle_alpha   90.00
_cell.angle_beta   90.00
_cell.angle_gamma   90.00
#
_symmetry.space_group_name_H-M   'P 1'
#
loop_
_entity.id
_entity.type
_entity.pdbx_description
1 polymer ?
#
loop_
_entity_poly.entity_id
_entity_poly.type
_entity_poly.pdbx_seq_one_letter_code
_entity_poly.pdbx_strand_id
1 'polypeptide(L)'
;MGLLVEGRWQDQWYESSKDGAFQRENAQRRNWVTRDGQAGPSGEGGFAAEAGRYHLYVSLACPWAHRTLILRTLKGLDCLIDVSVVSWLMLENGWTFDEHKGSSGDALDGVQFLHQRYTADDPEYTGRVTVPVLWDKQQQRIVSNESAEIIRMFNTAFDGLTGNTLDFYPQALRPTIDELNEQIYPNVNNGVYRAGFATSQGAYEEAFDDVFTELDALETLLGEKRYLTGEHLTEADVRLFTSIVRSMQCITAISNATCGVSPTIRT
;
A
#
# COMPACT_ATOMS: atom_id res chain seq x y z
N MET A 1 -11.62 -9.28 5.96
CA MET A 1 -10.44 -9.54 5.10
C MET A 1 -10.19 -11.02 5.16
N GLY A 2 -10.40 -11.73 4.05
CA GLY A 2 -10.19 -13.16 3.93
C GLY A 2 -8.85 -13.52 3.29
N LEU A 3 -8.74 -14.76 2.83
CA LEU A 3 -7.64 -15.29 2.05
C LEU A 3 -8.15 -16.30 1.02
N LEU A 4 -7.32 -16.62 0.04
CA LEU A 4 -7.50 -17.80 -0.81
C LEU A 4 -6.73 -18.98 -0.19
N VAL A 5 -7.31 -20.18 -0.26
CA VAL A 5 -6.66 -21.45 0.05
C VAL A 5 -6.96 -22.38 -1.11
N GLU A 6 -5.91 -22.80 -1.82
CA GLU A 6 -6.01 -23.61 -3.04
C GLU A 6 -7.02 -23.00 -4.03
N GLY A 7 -6.93 -21.68 -4.24
CA GLY A 7 -7.82 -20.92 -5.14
C GLY A 7 -9.25 -20.70 -4.65
N ARG A 8 -9.61 -21.19 -3.45
CA ARG A 8 -10.96 -21.02 -2.87
C ARG A 8 -10.98 -19.94 -1.81
N TRP A 9 -11.94 -19.02 -1.92
CA TRP A 9 -12.08 -17.92 -0.98
C TRP A 9 -12.53 -18.41 0.40
N GLN A 10 -11.84 -17.93 1.43
CA GLN A 10 -12.18 -18.16 2.83
C GLN A 10 -12.25 -16.81 3.56
N ASP A 11 -13.39 -16.51 4.18
CA ASP A 11 -13.56 -15.34 5.04
C ASP A 11 -12.97 -15.61 6.43
N GLN A 12 -11.64 -15.63 6.50
CA GLN A 12 -10.89 -15.81 7.74
C GLN A 12 -9.96 -14.63 7.97
N TRP A 13 -10.05 -14.03 9.15
CA TRP A 13 -9.19 -12.91 9.55
C TRP A 13 -7.75 -13.37 9.86
N TYR A 14 -6.86 -12.44 10.22
CA TYR A 14 -5.52 -12.76 10.73
C TYR A 14 -5.62 -13.50 12.07
N GLU A 15 -4.83 -14.55 12.24
CA GLU A 15 -4.58 -15.13 13.56
C GLU A 15 -3.60 -14.24 14.31
N SER A 16 -3.97 -13.78 15.51
CA SER A 16 -3.03 -13.10 16.41
C SER A 16 -2.05 -14.14 16.97
N SER A 17 -0.80 -13.72 17.21
CA SER A 17 0.16 -14.59 17.91
C SER A 17 -0.29 -14.86 19.35
N LYS A 18 0.30 -15.87 19.99
CA LYS A 18 -0.12 -16.33 21.34
C LYS A 18 -0.03 -15.25 22.42
N ASP A 19 0.79 -14.23 22.20
CA ASP A 19 0.97 -13.02 23.02
C ASP A 19 -0.01 -11.88 22.69
N GLY A 20 -0.82 -12.03 21.64
CA GLY A 20 -1.83 -11.07 21.19
C GLY A 20 -1.31 -10.02 20.22
N ALA A 21 -0.07 -10.16 19.73
CA ALA A 21 0.48 -9.27 18.71
C ALA A 21 -0.08 -9.56 17.32
N PHE A 22 -0.31 -8.49 16.55
CA PHE A 22 -0.73 -8.58 15.15
C PHE A 22 0.47 -8.88 14.24
N GLN A 23 0.36 -9.91 13.40
CA GLN A 23 1.36 -10.26 12.41
C GLN A 23 0.81 -10.16 10.99
N ARG A 24 1.49 -9.36 10.16
CA ARG A 24 1.10 -9.16 8.76
C ARG A 24 1.78 -10.19 7.86
N GLU A 25 1.01 -10.82 6.99
CA GLU A 25 1.53 -11.70 5.94
C GLU A 25 2.24 -10.90 4.84
N ASN A 26 3.36 -11.44 4.35
CA ASN A 26 4.14 -10.83 3.27
C ASN A 26 3.47 -10.99 1.90
N ALA A 27 3.71 -10.03 1.00
CA ALA A 27 3.31 -10.12 -0.40
C ALA A 27 4.04 -11.27 -1.11
N GLN A 28 3.29 -12.07 -1.88
CA GLN A 28 3.80 -13.26 -2.56
C GLN A 28 4.11 -13.03 -4.05
N ARG A 29 3.50 -12.02 -4.69
CA ARG A 29 3.77 -11.67 -6.10
C ARG A 29 4.79 -10.55 -6.16
N ARG A 30 5.97 -10.88 -6.69
CA ARG A 30 7.22 -10.10 -6.52
C ARG A 30 8.00 -9.96 -7.83
N ASN A 31 7.33 -10.03 -8.99
CA ASN A 31 7.97 -9.74 -10.27
C ASN A 31 8.12 -8.23 -10.46
N TRP A 32 8.96 -7.81 -11.40
CA TRP A 32 9.28 -6.41 -11.61
C TRP A 32 9.01 -5.96 -13.04
N VAL A 33 8.36 -4.81 -13.19
CA VAL A 33 8.40 -4.07 -14.45
C VAL A 33 9.77 -3.40 -14.57
N THR A 34 10.47 -3.71 -15.64
CA THR A 34 11.78 -3.11 -15.97
C THR A 34 11.72 -2.48 -17.35
N ARG A 35 12.69 -1.63 -17.68
CA ARG A 35 12.69 -0.89 -18.95
C ARG A 35 12.66 -1.80 -20.18
N ASP A 36 13.34 -2.94 -20.11
CA ASP A 36 13.56 -3.88 -21.21
C ASP A 36 12.93 -5.26 -20.97
N GLY A 37 12.23 -5.46 -19.85
CA GLY A 37 11.61 -6.71 -19.47
C GLY A 37 12.57 -7.75 -18.91
N GLN A 38 13.82 -7.40 -18.60
CA GLN A 38 14.68 -8.27 -17.82
C GLN A 38 14.12 -8.47 -16.40
N ALA A 39 14.51 -9.57 -15.75
CA ALA A 39 14.13 -9.83 -14.37
C ALA A 39 14.66 -8.73 -13.45
N GLY A 40 13.85 -8.33 -12.47
CA GLY A 40 14.27 -7.43 -11.40
C GLY A 40 15.04 -8.16 -10.30
N PRO A 41 15.19 -7.55 -9.11
CA PRO A 41 15.81 -8.18 -7.95
C PRO A 41 15.15 -9.49 -7.48
N SER A 42 13.89 -9.71 -7.85
CA SER A 42 13.10 -10.88 -7.49
C SER A 42 12.13 -11.26 -8.62
N GLY A 43 11.59 -12.48 -8.54
CA GLY A 43 10.63 -12.99 -9.51
C GLY A 43 11.23 -13.27 -10.89
N GLU A 44 10.36 -13.31 -11.88
CA GLU A 44 10.66 -13.61 -13.28
C GLU A 44 10.74 -12.32 -14.12
N GLY A 45 11.42 -12.41 -15.26
CA GLY A 45 11.39 -11.37 -16.30
C GLY A 45 10.16 -11.48 -17.20
N GLY A 46 10.16 -10.72 -18.29
CA GLY A 46 9.09 -10.68 -19.28
C GLY A 46 8.13 -9.48 -19.15
N PHE A 47 8.38 -8.58 -18.19
CA PHE A 47 7.54 -7.42 -17.91
C PHE A 47 8.25 -6.13 -18.33
N ALA A 48 8.24 -5.83 -19.63
CA ALA A 48 8.81 -4.60 -20.17
C ALA A 48 7.87 -3.41 -20.00
N ALA A 49 8.42 -2.26 -19.63
CA ALA A 49 7.68 -1.00 -19.53
C ALA A 49 7.08 -0.63 -20.89
N GLU A 50 5.75 -0.74 -20.99
CA GLU A 50 4.98 -0.50 -22.21
C GLU A 50 3.72 0.31 -21.87
N ALA A 51 3.44 1.33 -22.68
CA ALA A 51 2.24 2.16 -22.50
C ALA A 51 0.98 1.32 -22.72
N GLY A 52 0.03 1.39 -21.77
CA GLY A 52 -1.24 0.71 -21.86
C GLY A 52 -1.18 -0.81 -21.63
N ARG A 53 -0.03 -1.37 -21.24
CA ARG A 53 0.11 -2.81 -20.90
C ARG A 53 -0.36 -3.13 -19.49
N TYR A 54 -0.12 -2.24 -18.54
CA TYR A 54 -0.33 -2.50 -17.12
C TYR A 54 -1.62 -1.87 -16.60
N HIS A 55 -2.21 -2.52 -15.59
CA HIS A 55 -3.39 -2.04 -14.88
C HIS A 55 -3.15 -2.10 -13.38
N LEU A 56 -3.65 -1.11 -12.64
CA LEU A 56 -3.43 -1.00 -11.21
C LEU A 56 -4.77 -1.09 -10.45
N TYR A 57 -4.92 -2.10 -9.61
CA TYR A 57 -6.06 -2.24 -8.71
C TYR A 57 -5.73 -1.67 -7.33
N VAL A 58 -6.57 -0.76 -6.84
CA VAL A 58 -6.32 0.00 -5.60
C VAL A 58 -7.58 0.15 -4.76
N SER A 59 -7.41 0.42 -3.47
CA SER A 59 -8.44 1.04 -2.63
C SER A 59 -7.96 2.42 -2.21
N LEU A 60 -8.82 3.45 -2.33
CA LEU A 60 -8.50 4.80 -1.85
C LEU A 60 -8.34 4.85 -0.32
N ALA A 61 -8.93 3.89 0.40
CA ALA A 61 -8.79 3.77 1.85
C ALA A 61 -7.42 3.19 2.27
N CYS A 62 -6.74 2.45 1.38
CA CYS A 62 -5.52 1.71 1.73
C CYS A 62 -4.25 2.57 1.61
N PRO A 63 -3.43 2.73 2.68
CA PRO A 63 -2.19 3.51 2.62
C PRO A 63 -1.16 2.90 1.66
N TRP A 64 -1.04 1.57 1.60
CA TRP A 64 -0.11 0.90 0.68
C TRP A 64 -0.49 1.14 -0.79
N ALA A 65 -1.77 1.09 -1.11
CA ALA A 65 -2.26 1.39 -2.45
C ALA A 65 -2.08 2.88 -2.78
N HIS A 66 -2.30 3.77 -1.81
CA HIS A 66 -2.14 5.21 -1.99
C HIS A 66 -0.71 5.59 -2.41
N ARG A 67 0.33 4.89 -1.94
CA ARG A 67 1.73 5.10 -2.38
C ARG A 67 1.88 4.97 -3.90
N THR A 68 1.26 3.95 -4.47
CA THR A 68 1.33 3.68 -5.91
C THR A 68 0.59 4.75 -6.72
N LEU A 69 -0.53 5.27 -6.22
CA LEU A 69 -1.26 6.38 -6.87
C LEU A 69 -0.48 7.70 -6.84
N ILE A 70 0.20 7.99 -5.72
CA ILE A 70 1.07 9.16 -5.60
C ILE A 70 2.20 9.07 -6.61
N LEU A 71 2.95 7.97 -6.64
CA LEU A 71 4.06 7.82 -7.59
C LEU A 71 3.60 7.77 -9.03
N ARG A 72 2.44 7.15 -9.32
CA ARG A 72 1.82 7.17 -10.66
C ARG A 72 1.62 8.60 -11.15
N THR A 73 1.11 9.48 -10.30
CA THR A 73 0.89 10.90 -10.62
C THR A 73 2.21 11.66 -10.75
N LEU A 74 3.11 11.54 -9.76
CA LEU A 74 4.39 12.25 -9.74
C LEU A 74 5.30 11.88 -10.93
N LYS A 75 5.18 10.64 -11.43
CA LYS A 75 5.94 10.13 -12.57
C LYS A 75 5.22 10.30 -13.92
N GLY A 76 4.03 10.90 -13.94
CA GLY A 76 3.26 11.14 -15.17
C GLY A 76 2.80 9.87 -15.87
N LEU A 77 2.44 8.83 -15.09
CA LEU A 77 2.03 7.52 -15.59
C LEU A 77 0.51 7.43 -15.83
N ASP A 78 -0.20 8.55 -15.72
CA ASP A 78 -1.66 8.61 -15.80
C ASP A 78 -2.25 8.03 -17.09
N CYS A 79 -1.59 8.27 -18.22
CA CYS A 79 -2.02 7.76 -19.52
C CYS A 79 -1.40 6.39 -19.87
N LEU A 80 -0.49 5.86 -19.05
CA LEU A 80 0.25 4.63 -19.32
C LEU A 80 -0.28 3.45 -18.52
N ILE A 81 -0.79 3.72 -17.31
CA ILE A 81 -1.27 2.70 -16.36
C ILE A 81 -2.69 3.06 -15.95
N ASP A 82 -3.64 2.26 -16.42
CA ASP A 82 -5.05 2.36 -16.06
C ASP A 82 -5.26 1.96 -14.59
N VAL A 83 -6.35 2.44 -13.97
CA VAL A 83 -6.64 2.20 -12.56
C VAL A 83 -8.08 1.73 -12.38
N SER A 84 -8.29 0.68 -11.59
CA SER A 84 -9.59 0.33 -11.03
C SER A 84 -9.57 0.46 -9.52
N VAL A 85 -10.59 1.13 -8.98
CA VAL A 85 -10.76 1.40 -7.56
C VAL A 85 -11.80 0.43 -7.01
N VAL A 86 -11.42 -0.41 -6.06
CA VAL A 86 -12.35 -1.29 -5.33
C VAL A 86 -13.20 -0.47 -4.35
N SER A 87 -14.36 -1.00 -3.96
CA SER A 87 -15.24 -0.39 -2.98
C SER A 87 -14.52 -0.12 -1.64
N TRP A 88 -14.93 0.94 -0.94
CA TRP A 88 -14.38 1.26 0.39
C TRP A 88 -14.75 0.22 1.46
N LEU A 89 -15.86 -0.49 1.25
CA LEU A 89 -16.39 -1.48 2.20
C LEU A 89 -15.83 -2.87 1.88
N MET A 90 -15.10 -3.42 2.84
CA MET A 90 -14.50 -4.76 2.77
C MET A 90 -15.13 -5.67 3.83
N LEU A 91 -15.97 -6.62 3.40
CA LEU A 91 -16.69 -7.56 4.28
C LEU A 91 -16.32 -9.01 3.92
N GLU A 92 -17.32 -9.90 3.83
CA GLU A 92 -17.16 -11.35 3.73
C GLU A 92 -16.47 -11.81 2.44
N ASN A 93 -16.56 -11.02 1.35
CA ASN A 93 -15.92 -11.31 0.06
C ASN A 93 -14.61 -10.53 -0.15
N GLY A 94 -14.11 -9.87 0.90
CA GLY A 94 -12.92 -9.02 0.78
C GLY A 94 -13.19 -7.78 -0.07
N TRP A 95 -12.23 -7.44 -0.95
CA TRP A 95 -12.35 -6.27 -1.82
C TRP A 95 -13.30 -6.55 -2.98
N THR A 96 -14.32 -5.71 -3.11
CA THR A 96 -15.38 -5.85 -4.12
C THR A 96 -15.34 -4.71 -5.13
N PHE A 97 -15.94 -4.91 -6.30
CA PHE A 97 -16.08 -3.88 -7.32
C PHE A 97 -17.49 -3.26 -7.35
N ASP A 98 -18.21 -3.28 -6.22
CA ASP A 98 -19.57 -2.72 -6.07
C ASP A 98 -19.58 -1.19 -6.20
N GLU A 99 -20.07 -0.70 -7.35
CA GLU A 99 -20.14 0.74 -7.69
C GLU A 99 -21.04 1.54 -6.73
N HIS A 100 -22.07 0.92 -6.15
CA HIS A 100 -22.91 1.58 -5.15
C HIS A 100 -22.14 1.90 -3.86
N LYS A 101 -20.97 1.29 -3.68
CA LYS A 101 -20.05 1.51 -2.57
C LYS A 101 -18.77 2.21 -3.03
N GLY A 102 -18.87 3.12 -4.00
CA GLY A 102 -17.79 4.02 -4.42
C GLY A 102 -16.66 3.35 -5.19
N SER A 103 -16.88 2.13 -5.71
CA SER A 103 -15.99 1.47 -6.66
C SER A 103 -16.09 2.13 -8.04
N SER A 104 -15.02 2.03 -8.84
CA SER A 104 -15.07 2.35 -10.27
C SER A 104 -15.56 1.19 -11.15
N GLY A 105 -15.83 0.03 -10.56
CA GLY A 105 -15.92 -1.25 -11.26
C GLY A 105 -14.54 -1.81 -11.65
N ASP A 106 -14.51 -3.06 -12.11
CA ASP A 106 -13.35 -3.62 -12.81
C ASP A 106 -13.42 -3.22 -14.29
N ALA A 107 -12.46 -2.43 -14.74
CA ALA A 107 -12.43 -1.90 -16.11
C ALA A 107 -11.91 -2.92 -17.14
N LEU A 108 -11.45 -4.10 -16.69
CA LEU A 108 -10.96 -5.15 -17.58
C LEU A 108 -12.07 -6.16 -17.89
N ASP A 109 -12.21 -7.19 -17.06
CA ASP A 109 -13.07 -8.34 -17.35
C ASP A 109 -14.41 -8.27 -16.60
N GLY A 110 -14.65 -7.18 -15.88
CA GLY A 110 -15.87 -6.95 -15.11
C GLY A 110 -16.01 -7.91 -13.92
N VAL A 111 -14.90 -8.33 -13.31
CA VAL A 111 -14.94 -9.22 -12.14
C VAL A 111 -15.62 -8.52 -10.96
N GLN A 112 -16.32 -9.28 -10.11
CA GLN A 112 -17.07 -8.74 -8.98
C GLN A 112 -16.19 -8.57 -7.72
N PHE A 113 -15.17 -9.42 -7.57
CA PHE A 113 -14.31 -9.47 -6.40
C PHE A 113 -12.84 -9.55 -6.80
N LEU A 114 -11.98 -8.85 -6.06
CA LEU A 114 -10.54 -8.81 -6.37
C LEU A 114 -9.89 -10.20 -6.29
N HIS A 115 -10.38 -11.08 -5.42
CA HIS A 115 -9.84 -12.44 -5.29
C HIS A 115 -10.00 -13.24 -6.59
N GLN A 116 -10.97 -12.92 -7.45
CA GLN A 116 -11.12 -13.55 -8.77
C GLN A 116 -9.91 -13.25 -9.67
N ARG A 117 -9.25 -12.09 -9.49
CA ARG A 117 -8.03 -11.75 -10.21
C ARG A 117 -6.82 -12.58 -9.77
N TYR A 118 -6.75 -12.90 -8.48
CA TYR A 118 -5.75 -13.81 -7.94
C TYR A 118 -5.98 -15.25 -8.42
N THR A 119 -7.23 -15.74 -8.42
CA THR A 119 -7.56 -17.07 -8.96
C THR A 119 -7.33 -17.15 -10.48
N ALA A 120 -7.50 -16.06 -11.22
CA ALA A 120 -7.21 -16.00 -12.65
C ALA A 120 -5.70 -16.04 -12.95
N ASP A 121 -4.87 -15.39 -12.12
CA ASP A 121 -3.41 -15.49 -12.16
C ASP A 121 -2.90 -16.90 -11.82
N ASP A 122 -3.46 -17.50 -10.78
CA ASP A 122 -3.05 -18.78 -10.23
C ASP A 122 -4.25 -19.50 -9.58
N PRO A 123 -4.80 -20.54 -10.24
CA PRO A 123 -5.95 -21.28 -9.74
C PRO A 123 -5.72 -22.00 -8.41
N GLU A 124 -4.46 -22.15 -7.97
CA GLU A 124 -4.10 -22.82 -6.72
C GLU A 124 -3.57 -21.83 -5.66
N TYR A 125 -3.67 -20.51 -5.92
CA TYR A 125 -3.14 -19.48 -5.03
C TYR A 125 -3.62 -19.65 -3.59
N THR A 126 -2.65 -19.62 -2.67
CA THR A 126 -2.89 -19.67 -1.23
C THR A 126 -2.21 -18.48 -0.57
N GLY A 127 -3.01 -17.55 -0.08
CA GLY A 127 -2.50 -16.32 0.54
C GLY A 127 -3.53 -15.20 0.56
N ARG A 128 -3.12 -14.06 1.13
CA ARG A 128 -3.98 -12.88 1.24
C ARG A 128 -4.22 -12.22 -0.12
N VAL A 129 -5.44 -11.69 -0.27
CA VAL A 129 -5.86 -10.89 -1.42
C VAL A 129 -5.79 -9.44 -1.02
N THR A 130 -4.74 -8.75 -1.48
CA THR A 130 -4.40 -7.39 -1.03
C THR A 130 -4.51 -6.37 -2.16
N VAL A 131 -4.59 -5.10 -1.79
CA VAL A 131 -4.31 -3.97 -2.69
C VAL A 131 -3.06 -3.25 -2.18
N PRO A 132 -2.20 -2.70 -3.07
CA PRO A 132 -2.36 -2.62 -4.53
C PRO A 132 -2.06 -3.93 -5.26
N VAL A 133 -2.59 -4.08 -6.47
CA VAL A 133 -2.18 -5.13 -7.43
C VAL A 133 -1.78 -4.48 -8.74
N LEU A 134 -0.55 -4.71 -9.18
CA LEU A 134 -0.09 -4.38 -10.53
C LEU A 134 -0.31 -5.59 -11.44
N TRP A 135 -1.22 -5.45 -12.40
CA TRP A 135 -1.66 -6.50 -13.32
C TRP A 135 -1.06 -6.30 -14.71
N ASP A 136 -0.60 -7.39 -15.34
CA ASP A 136 -0.19 -7.40 -16.74
C ASP A 136 -1.38 -7.83 -17.63
N LYS A 137 -1.87 -6.91 -18.48
CA LYS A 137 -2.98 -7.20 -19.40
C LYS A 137 -2.58 -8.12 -20.55
N GLN A 138 -1.30 -8.22 -20.90
CA GLN A 138 -0.86 -9.11 -21.99
C GLN A 138 -0.72 -10.55 -21.50
N GLN A 139 -0.04 -10.75 -20.37
CA GLN A 139 0.16 -12.10 -19.81
C GLN A 139 -0.99 -12.58 -18.92
N GLN A 140 -1.95 -11.71 -18.61
CA GLN A 140 -3.09 -12.02 -17.75
C GLN A 140 -2.67 -12.58 -16.38
N ARG A 141 -1.69 -11.92 -15.76
CA ARG A 141 -1.11 -12.35 -14.48
C ARG A 141 -0.72 -11.16 -13.61
N ILE A 142 -0.57 -11.41 -12.31
CA ILE A 142 -0.14 -10.40 -11.35
C ILE A 142 1.39 -10.23 -11.47
N VAL A 143 1.82 -8.99 -11.72
CA VAL A 143 3.26 -8.64 -11.67
C VAL A 143 3.69 -8.55 -10.21
N SER A 144 3.05 -7.67 -9.44
CA SER A 144 3.38 -7.47 -8.04
C SER A 144 2.17 -7.03 -7.22
N ASN A 145 2.13 -7.48 -5.96
CA ASN A 145 1.26 -6.93 -4.93
C ASN A 145 2.04 -6.33 -3.75
N GLU A 146 3.32 -6.02 -3.95
CA GLU A 146 4.19 -5.34 -2.98
C GLU A 146 4.30 -3.85 -3.32
N SER A 147 3.63 -3.01 -2.54
CA SER A 147 3.60 -1.56 -2.75
C SER A 147 4.97 -0.90 -2.80
N ALA A 148 5.93 -1.36 -1.99
CA ALA A 148 7.27 -0.77 -1.92
C ALA A 148 8.10 -1.05 -3.17
N GLU A 149 7.88 -2.20 -3.81
CA GLU A 149 8.52 -2.55 -5.08
C GLU A 149 7.83 -1.83 -6.25
N ILE A 150 6.50 -1.79 -6.26
CA ILE A 150 5.73 -1.13 -7.33
C ILE A 150 6.13 0.35 -7.46
N ILE A 151 6.29 1.08 -6.35
CA ILE A 151 6.72 2.48 -6.41
C ILE A 151 8.15 2.63 -6.97
N ARG A 152 9.04 1.66 -6.71
CA ARG A 152 10.40 1.64 -7.29
C ARG A 152 10.40 1.30 -8.78
N MET A 153 9.48 0.45 -9.23
CA MET A 153 9.24 0.21 -10.67
C MET A 153 8.77 1.49 -11.35
N PHE A 154 7.75 2.16 -10.80
CA PHE A 154 7.22 3.42 -11.34
C PHE A 154 8.26 4.54 -11.37
N ASN A 155 9.18 4.54 -10.40
CA ASN A 155 10.23 5.55 -10.29
C ASN A 155 11.19 5.59 -11.49
N THR A 156 11.43 4.46 -12.17
CA THR A 156 12.47 4.42 -13.23
C THR A 156 12.10 3.65 -14.50
N ALA A 157 11.23 2.64 -14.43
CA ALA A 157 11.02 1.72 -15.56
C ALA A 157 10.41 2.43 -16.79
N PHE A 158 9.61 3.47 -16.56
CA PHE A 158 8.84 4.18 -17.59
C PHE A 158 9.47 5.51 -18.03
N ASP A 159 10.65 5.88 -17.53
CA ASP A 159 11.29 7.18 -17.81
C ASP A 159 11.47 7.43 -19.31
N GLY A 160 11.79 6.39 -20.07
CA GLY A 160 11.93 6.48 -21.53
C GLY A 160 10.62 6.73 -22.28
N LEU A 161 9.48 6.46 -21.65
CA LEU A 161 8.14 6.66 -22.23
C LEU A 161 7.53 8.00 -21.81
N THR A 162 7.74 8.42 -20.56
CA THR A 162 7.19 9.68 -20.04
C THR A 162 8.10 10.88 -20.25
N GLY A 163 9.41 10.66 -20.41
CA GLY A 163 10.43 11.71 -20.36
C GLY A 163 10.62 12.32 -18.97
N ASN A 164 9.90 11.84 -17.96
CA ASN A 164 9.98 12.32 -16.59
C ASN A 164 11.10 11.60 -15.84
N THR A 165 12.22 12.28 -15.58
CA THR A 165 13.40 11.73 -14.90
C THR A 165 13.48 12.11 -13.42
N LEU A 166 12.37 12.51 -12.79
CA LEU A 166 12.34 12.68 -11.33
C LEU A 166 12.66 11.34 -10.65
N ASP A 167 13.53 11.36 -9.64
CA ASP A 167 13.99 10.19 -8.92
C ASP A 167 13.71 10.34 -7.41
N PHE A 168 12.81 9.51 -6.90
CA PHE A 168 12.40 9.46 -5.50
C PHE A 168 13.20 8.45 -4.66
N TYR A 169 14.15 7.74 -5.28
CA TYR A 169 15.09 6.84 -4.61
C TYR A 169 16.52 6.98 -5.18
N PRO A 170 17.09 8.21 -5.17
CA PRO A 170 18.35 8.50 -5.82
C PRO A 170 19.52 7.86 -5.08
N GLN A 171 20.53 7.42 -5.84
CA GLN A 171 21.65 6.62 -5.35
C GLN A 171 22.33 7.20 -4.09
N ALA A 172 22.53 8.52 -4.04
CA ALA A 172 23.19 9.19 -2.93
C ALA A 172 22.40 9.13 -1.61
N LEU A 173 21.07 9.01 -1.68
CA LEU A 173 20.20 9.01 -0.50
C LEU A 173 19.71 7.61 -0.12
N ARG A 174 19.98 6.57 -0.92
CA ARG A 174 19.47 5.21 -0.67
C ARG A 174 19.75 4.70 0.74
N PRO A 175 20.98 4.79 1.30
CA PRO A 175 21.24 4.30 2.65
C PRO A 175 20.34 4.95 3.70
N THR A 176 20.18 6.27 3.64
CA THR A 176 19.33 7.02 4.57
C THR A 176 17.85 6.73 4.34
N ILE A 177 17.42 6.59 3.08
CA ILE A 177 16.03 6.24 2.76
C ILE A 177 15.69 4.85 3.29
N ASP A 178 16.59 3.87 3.11
CA ASP A 178 16.37 2.50 3.57
C ASP A 178 16.35 2.42 5.09
N GLU A 179 17.26 3.11 5.79
CA GLU A 179 17.26 3.22 7.26
C GLU A 179 15.95 3.83 7.79
N LEU A 180 15.52 4.96 7.25
CA LEU A 180 14.24 5.59 7.60
C LEU A 180 13.06 4.64 7.32
N ASN A 181 13.07 3.94 6.19
CA ASN A 181 12.00 3.03 5.81
C ASN A 181 11.92 1.80 6.73
N GLU A 182 13.07 1.27 7.17
CA GLU A 182 13.17 0.17 8.11
C GLU A 182 12.69 0.55 9.51
N GLN A 183 12.88 1.81 9.91
CA GLN A 183 12.40 2.36 11.18
C GLN A 183 10.90 2.72 11.14
N ILE A 184 10.48 3.49 10.13
CA ILE A 184 9.10 4.01 10.01
C ILE A 184 8.09 2.88 9.74
N TYR A 185 8.49 1.81 9.05
CA TYR A 185 7.56 0.73 8.73
C TYR A 185 6.98 0.02 9.97
N PRO A 186 7.77 -0.62 10.85
CA PRO A 186 7.26 -1.31 12.02
C PRO A 186 6.65 -0.35 13.05
N ASN A 187 7.19 0.86 13.18
CA ASN A 187 6.82 1.80 14.24
C ASN A 187 5.63 2.69 13.88
N VAL A 188 5.44 3.05 12.61
CA VAL A 188 4.34 3.95 12.20
C VAL A 188 3.43 3.29 11.18
N ASN A 189 3.96 2.84 10.04
CA ASN A 189 3.09 2.35 8.96
C ASN A 189 2.32 1.10 9.35
N ASN A 190 2.99 0.16 10.01
CA ASN A 190 2.43 -1.05 10.58
C ASN A 190 2.14 -0.90 12.07
N GLY A 191 2.80 0.04 12.77
CA GLY A 191 2.60 0.30 14.21
C GLY A 191 1.16 0.63 14.56
N VAL A 192 0.51 1.49 13.77
CA VAL A 192 -0.93 1.80 13.98
C VAL A 192 -1.85 0.60 13.80
N TYR A 193 -1.48 -0.37 12.95
CA TYR A 193 -2.20 -1.64 12.80
C TYR A 193 -1.90 -2.60 13.95
N ARG A 194 -0.64 -2.64 14.42
CA ARG A 194 -0.24 -3.40 15.62
C ARG A 194 -1.06 -2.95 16.83
N ALA A 195 -1.15 -1.64 17.07
CA ALA A 195 -1.96 -1.10 18.16
C ALA A 195 -3.46 -1.35 17.92
N GLY A 196 -3.98 -1.01 16.74
CA GLY A 196 -5.42 -1.09 16.46
C GLY A 196 -6.00 -2.51 16.42
N PHE A 197 -5.18 -3.53 16.18
CA PHE A 197 -5.58 -4.94 16.12
C PHE A 197 -4.97 -5.81 17.23
N ALA A 198 -4.30 -5.20 18.21
CA ALA A 198 -3.83 -5.94 19.38
C ALA A 198 -5.02 -6.57 20.13
N THR A 199 -4.84 -7.82 20.57
CA THR A 199 -5.85 -8.54 21.36
C THR A 199 -5.49 -8.64 22.84
N SER A 200 -4.37 -8.05 23.25
CA SER A 200 -3.93 -7.94 24.65
C SER A 200 -3.54 -6.50 24.97
N GLN A 201 -3.73 -6.09 26.23
CA GLN A 201 -3.39 -4.74 26.70
C GLN A 201 -1.89 -4.45 26.54
N GLY A 202 -1.03 -5.42 26.89
CA GLY A 202 0.42 -5.24 26.78
C GLY A 202 0.89 -5.04 25.33
N ALA A 203 0.35 -5.81 24.39
CA ALA A 203 0.68 -5.64 22.96
C ALA A 203 0.17 -4.30 22.41
N TYR A 204 -0.98 -3.82 22.90
CA TYR A 204 -1.48 -2.49 22.57
C TYR A 204 -0.56 -1.38 23.10
N GLU A 205 -0.19 -1.43 24.39
CA GLU A 205 0.66 -0.42 25.04
C GLU A 205 2.04 -0.34 24.39
N GLU A 206 2.67 -1.48 24.12
CA GLU A 206 3.96 -1.53 23.42
C GLU A 206 3.87 -0.88 22.03
N ALA A 207 2.89 -1.29 21.22
CA ALA A 207 2.72 -0.72 19.88
C ALA A 207 2.33 0.77 19.90
N PHE A 208 1.58 1.20 20.92
CA PHE A 208 1.21 2.60 21.12
C PHE A 208 2.44 3.44 21.44
N ASP A 209 3.27 3.00 22.39
CA ASP A 209 4.48 3.69 22.79
C ASP A 209 5.51 3.75 21.64
N ASP A 210 5.66 2.67 20.87
CA ASP A 210 6.49 2.64 19.66
C ASP A 210 6.05 3.71 18.65
N VAL A 211 4.74 3.83 18.40
CA VAL A 211 4.19 4.80 17.44
C VAL A 211 4.48 6.23 17.88
N PHE A 212 4.17 6.58 19.14
CA PHE A 212 4.35 7.96 19.60
C PHE A 212 5.81 8.35 19.77
N THR A 213 6.67 7.42 20.21
CA THR A 213 8.13 7.64 20.26
C THR A 213 8.69 7.95 18.87
N GLU A 214 8.25 7.20 17.85
CA GLU A 214 8.68 7.44 16.48
C GLU A 214 8.13 8.77 15.93
N LEU A 215 6.87 9.12 16.22
CA LEU A 215 6.30 10.40 15.80
C LEU A 215 7.04 11.60 16.41
N ASP A 216 7.46 11.53 17.67
CA ASP A 216 8.26 12.58 18.32
C ASP A 216 9.65 12.74 17.66
N ALA A 217 10.28 11.62 17.29
CA ALA A 217 11.55 11.63 16.56
C ALA A 217 11.39 12.24 15.16
N LEU A 218 10.32 11.87 14.44
CA LEU A 218 10.01 12.40 13.11
C LEU A 218 9.65 13.90 13.15
N GLU A 219 8.93 14.37 14.17
CA GLU A 219 8.63 15.78 14.38
C GLU A 219 9.91 16.59 14.59
N THR A 220 10.84 16.09 15.42
CA THR A 220 12.14 16.73 15.63
C THR A 220 12.92 16.83 14.32
N LEU A 221 12.98 15.74 13.55
CA LEU A 221 13.67 15.70 12.25
C LEU A 221 13.05 16.69 11.24
N LEU A 222 11.72 16.74 11.16
CA LEU A 222 10.98 17.62 10.25
C LEU A 222 10.91 19.08 10.72
N GLY A 223 11.21 19.34 11.99
CA GLY A 223 11.43 20.70 12.51
C GLY A 223 12.71 21.34 11.96
N GLU A 224 13.70 20.52 11.58
CA GLU A 224 14.98 20.97 11.01
C GLU A 224 15.04 20.86 9.48
N LYS A 225 14.33 19.89 8.90
CA LYS A 225 14.39 19.57 7.47
C LYS A 225 13.00 19.65 6.86
N ARG A 226 12.93 20.10 5.59
CA ARG A 226 11.67 20.14 4.85
C ARG A 226 11.08 18.73 4.60
N TYR A 227 11.95 17.75 4.36
CA TYR A 227 11.63 16.35 4.11
C TYR A 227 12.57 15.46 4.92
N LEU A 228 12.23 14.18 5.07
CA LEU A 228 12.95 13.24 5.94
C LEU A 228 14.46 13.14 5.63
N THR A 229 14.83 13.33 4.36
CA THR A 229 16.23 13.26 3.90
C THR A 229 16.86 14.63 3.62
N GLY A 230 16.16 15.74 3.88
CA GLY A 230 16.67 17.09 3.65
C GLY A 230 15.70 17.96 2.87
N GLU A 231 16.14 18.46 1.72
CA GLU A 231 15.36 19.43 0.91
C GLU A 231 14.54 18.79 -0.22
N HIS A 232 14.77 17.51 -0.51
CA HIS A 232 14.13 16.80 -1.61
C HIS A 232 13.16 15.74 -1.10
N LEU A 233 12.01 15.65 -1.77
CA LEU A 233 11.01 14.61 -1.52
C LEU A 233 11.54 13.25 -2.00
N THR A 234 11.38 12.22 -1.18
CA THR A 234 11.79 10.84 -1.47
C THR A 234 10.65 9.84 -1.24
N GLU A 235 10.86 8.57 -1.60
CA GLU A 235 9.89 7.50 -1.31
C GLU A 235 9.61 7.34 0.19
N ALA A 236 10.58 7.67 1.08
CA ALA A 236 10.38 7.63 2.52
C ALA A 236 9.26 8.61 2.95
N ASP A 237 9.27 9.82 2.41
CA ASP A 237 8.27 10.84 2.69
C ASP A 237 6.89 10.39 2.21
N VAL A 238 6.80 9.81 1.00
CA VAL A 238 5.54 9.26 0.46
C VAL A 238 5.02 8.12 1.34
N ARG A 239 5.89 7.21 1.77
CA ARG A 239 5.52 6.09 2.65
C ARG A 239 5.02 6.58 4.00
N LEU A 240 5.66 7.58 4.61
CA LEU A 240 5.22 8.21 5.85
C LEU A 240 3.89 8.95 5.68
N PHE A 241 3.81 9.84 4.68
CA PHE A 241 2.65 10.69 4.42
C PHE A 241 1.34 9.89 4.33
N THR A 242 1.37 8.75 3.63
CA THR A 242 0.19 7.90 3.47
C THR A 242 -0.36 7.34 4.79
N SER A 243 0.46 7.21 5.82
CA SER A 243 0.01 6.87 7.18
C SER A 243 -0.49 8.10 7.92
N ILE A 244 0.31 9.18 7.96
CA ILE A 244 -0.02 10.39 8.75
C ILE A 244 -1.35 11.00 8.34
N VAL A 245 -1.62 11.11 7.04
CA VAL A 245 -2.88 11.70 6.52
C VAL A 245 -4.13 10.96 6.98
N ARG A 246 -4.00 9.66 7.30
CA ARG A 246 -5.10 8.82 7.83
C ARG A 246 -5.16 8.85 9.35
N SER A 247 -4.00 8.82 10.01
CA SER A 247 -3.92 8.89 11.46
C SER A 247 -4.46 10.21 12.01
N MET A 248 -4.27 11.35 11.35
CA MET A 248 -4.86 12.62 11.78
C MET A 248 -6.39 12.57 11.85
N GLN A 249 -7.04 11.86 10.92
CA GLN A 249 -8.51 11.71 10.94
C GLN A 249 -8.98 10.78 12.07
N CYS A 250 -8.23 9.71 12.36
CA CYS A 250 -8.55 8.78 13.45
C CYS A 250 -8.22 9.33 14.86
N ILE A 251 -7.09 10.03 15.02
CA ILE A 251 -6.66 10.62 16.29
C ILE A 251 -7.61 11.74 16.73
N THR A 252 -8.06 12.60 15.79
CA THR A 252 -9.07 13.62 16.13
C THR A 252 -10.40 12.98 16.55
N ALA A 253 -10.79 11.85 15.95
CA ALA A 253 -11.99 11.12 16.35
C ALA A 253 -11.85 10.50 17.76
N ILE A 254 -10.68 9.92 18.08
CA ILE A 254 -10.39 9.35 19.42
C ILE A 254 -10.29 10.44 20.47
N SER A 255 -9.62 11.56 20.18
CA SER A 255 -9.50 12.71 21.09
C SER A 255 -10.86 13.35 21.39
N ASN A 256 -11.76 13.46 20.41
CA ASN A 256 -13.12 13.95 20.65
C ASN A 256 -13.97 12.95 21.47
N ALA A 257 -13.73 11.65 21.30
CA ALA A 257 -14.39 10.60 22.08
C ALA A 257 -13.89 10.52 23.54
N THR A 258 -12.60 10.75 23.79
CA THR A 258 -12.02 10.76 25.14
C THR A 258 -12.20 12.09 25.87
N CYS A 259 -12.31 13.21 25.16
CA CYS A 259 -12.55 14.53 25.75
C CYS A 259 -14.04 14.88 25.95
N GLY A 260 -14.98 13.98 25.61
CA GLY A 260 -16.41 14.20 25.88
C GLY A 260 -17.01 15.42 25.18
N VAL A 261 -16.40 15.88 24.09
CA VAL A 261 -16.91 17.05 23.35
C VAL A 261 -18.03 16.56 22.43
N SER A 262 -19.27 16.69 22.92
CA SER A 262 -20.47 16.45 22.10
C SER A 262 -20.47 17.40 20.90
N PRO A 263 -20.75 16.92 19.66
CA PRO A 263 -20.89 17.79 18.52
C PRO A 263 -22.21 18.53 18.65
N THR A 264 -22.17 19.72 19.25
CA THR A 264 -23.30 20.64 19.23
C THR A 264 -23.46 21.13 17.79
N ILE A 265 -24.34 20.45 17.05
CA ILE A 265 -24.88 20.95 15.79
C ILE A 265 -25.55 22.29 16.12
N ARG A 266 -24.93 23.40 15.71
CA ARG A 266 -25.65 24.66 15.54
C ARG A 266 -26.21 24.67 14.13
N THR A 267 -27.52 24.81 14.09
CA THR A 267 -28.43 24.97 12.94
C THR A 267 -27.89 25.86 11.83
#